data_AF-A0A942L339-F1
#
_entry.id   AF-A0A942L339-F1
#
_cell.length_a   1.000
_cell.length_b   1.000
_cell.length_c   1.000
_cell.angle_alpha   90.00
_cell.angle_beta   90.00
_cell.angle_gamma   90.00
#
_symmetry.space_group_name_H-M   'P 1'
#
loop_
_entity.id
_entity.type
_entity.pdbx_description
1 polymer ?
#
loop_
_entity_poly.entity_id
_entity_poly.type
_entity_poly.pdbx_seq_one_letter_code
_entity_poly.pdbx_strand_id
1 'polypeptide(L)'
;AAPRDGKADDLKLIVGIGPKLEALCNRLGFFHFDQIANWTEAEVAWVDENLEGFKGRVTRDKWVVQARILAAGGAVAEAEAAAKA
;
A
#
# COMPACT_ATOMS: atom_id res chain seq x y z
N ALA A 1 -9.09 11.42 -8.17
CA ALA A 1 -8.48 11.91 -6.92
C ALA A 1 -7.06 12.39 -7.20
N ALA A 2 -6.45 13.17 -6.31
CA ALA A 2 -5.09 13.70 -6.43
C ALA A 2 -4.36 13.58 -5.08
N PRO A 3 -3.02 13.53 -5.05
CA PRO A 3 -2.28 13.50 -3.80
C PRO A 3 -2.40 14.83 -3.05
N ARG A 4 -2.45 14.77 -1.71
CA ARG A 4 -2.27 15.94 -0.83
C ARG A 4 -1.02 16.72 -1.23
N ASP A 5 -1.14 18.04 -1.32
CA ASP A 5 -0.07 18.97 -1.68
C ASP A 5 0.65 18.66 -3.02
N GLY A 6 0.00 17.91 -3.91
CA GLY A 6 0.58 17.51 -5.19
C GLY A 6 1.69 16.47 -5.07
N LYS A 7 1.93 15.90 -3.88
CA LYS A 7 3.01 14.95 -3.60
C LYS A 7 2.46 13.63 -3.09
N ALA A 8 2.68 12.55 -3.85
CA ALA A 8 2.39 11.20 -3.41
C ALA A 8 3.59 10.59 -2.67
N ASP A 9 3.32 9.62 -1.81
CA ASP A 9 4.35 8.74 -1.28
C ASP A 9 4.82 7.77 -2.38
N ASP A 10 6.03 7.23 -2.19
CA ASP A 10 6.53 6.15 -3.03
C ASP A 10 5.97 4.80 -2.55
N LEU A 11 4.78 4.43 -3.03
CA LEU A 11 4.13 3.19 -2.63
C LEU A 11 4.94 1.94 -2.99
N LYS A 12 5.92 2.05 -3.90
CA LYS A 12 6.83 0.95 -4.24
C LYS A 12 7.76 0.54 -3.10
N LEU A 13 7.84 1.36 -2.03
CA LEU A 13 8.54 0.99 -0.79
C LEU A 13 7.81 -0.10 0.01
N ILE A 14 6.54 -0.39 -0.31
CA ILE A 14 5.82 -1.55 0.23
C ILE A 14 6.14 -2.76 -0.66
N VAL A 15 6.69 -3.82 -0.05
CA VAL A 15 6.98 -5.08 -0.72
C VAL A 15 5.71 -5.62 -1.38
N GLY A 16 5.81 -5.93 -2.67
CA GLY A 16 4.69 -6.43 -3.49
C GLY A 16 4.04 -5.36 -4.39
N ILE A 17 4.28 -4.07 -4.12
CA ILE A 17 3.85 -2.96 -4.98
C ILE A 17 4.95 -2.64 -6.00
N GLY A 18 4.71 -3.01 -7.26
CA GLY A 18 5.52 -2.55 -8.39
C GLY A 18 4.92 -1.31 -9.08
N PRO A 19 5.61 -0.72 -10.07
CA PRO A 19 5.14 0.50 -10.76
C PRO A 19 3.70 0.42 -11.31
N LYS A 20 3.30 -0.75 -11.81
CA LYS A 20 1.92 -0.97 -12.31
C LYS A 20 0.88 -0.94 -11.19
N LEU A 21 1.20 -1.53 -10.03
CA LEU A 21 0.30 -1.58 -8.87
C LEU A 21 0.19 -0.21 -8.20
N GLU A 22 1.30 0.53 -8.10
CA GLU A 22 1.29 1.92 -7.64
C GLU A 22 0.39 2.78 -8.54
N ALA A 23 0.52 2.66 -9.86
CA ALA A 23 -0.35 3.38 -10.79
C ALA A 23 -1.83 3.02 -10.63
N LEU A 24 -2.14 1.76 -10.30
CA LEU A 24 -3.51 1.31 -10.03
C LEU A 24 -4.04 1.87 -8.70
N CYS A 25 -3.24 1.83 -7.63
CA CYS A 25 -3.57 2.44 -6.34
C CYS A 25 -3.85 3.94 -6.50
N ASN A 26 -2.99 4.65 -7.20
CA ASN A 26 -3.16 6.07 -7.50
C ASN A 26 -4.43 6.36 -8.30
N ARG A 27 -4.78 5.49 -9.27
CA ARG A 27 -6.05 5.59 -10.02
C ARG A 27 -7.27 5.41 -9.11
N LEU A 28 -7.18 4.50 -8.14
CA LEU A 28 -8.22 4.27 -7.11
C LEU A 28 -8.26 5.37 -6.04
N GLY A 29 -7.26 6.27 -6.02
CA GLY A 29 -7.22 7.43 -5.12
C GLY A 29 -6.37 7.24 -3.86
N PHE A 30 -5.57 6.18 -3.81
CA PHE A 30 -4.60 5.93 -2.75
C PHE A 30 -3.22 6.39 -3.20
N PHE A 31 -2.70 7.40 -2.52
CA PHE A 31 -1.42 8.05 -2.84
C PHE A 31 -0.45 8.05 -1.67
N HIS A 32 -0.91 7.71 -0.46
CA HIS A 32 -0.16 7.88 0.78
C HIS A 32 -0.15 6.59 1.60
N PHE A 33 0.94 6.37 2.34
CA PHE A 33 1.08 5.21 3.23
C PHE A 33 0.01 5.20 4.33
N ASP A 34 -0.36 6.37 4.86
CA ASP A 34 -1.38 6.47 5.92
C ASP A 34 -2.76 6.00 5.47
N GLN A 35 -3.11 6.15 4.19
CA GLN A 35 -4.36 5.62 3.63
C GLN A 35 -4.37 4.09 3.68
N ILE A 36 -3.27 3.46 3.26
CA ILE A 36 -3.12 1.99 3.27
C ILE A 36 -3.01 1.47 4.71
N ALA A 37 -2.30 2.19 5.58
CA ALA A 37 -2.10 1.83 6.98
C ALA A 37 -3.42 1.77 7.78
N ASN A 38 -4.40 2.57 7.37
CA ASN A 38 -5.70 2.68 8.02
C ASN A 38 -6.79 1.81 7.38
N TRP A 39 -6.48 1.01 6.35
CA TRP A 39 -7.45 0.08 5.80
C TRP A 39 -7.92 -0.91 6.86
N THR A 40 -9.24 -1.01 6.96
CA THR A 40 -9.97 -2.05 7.67
C THR A 40 -9.92 -3.36 6.89
N GLU A 41 -10.28 -4.48 7.53
CA GLU A 41 -10.37 -5.78 6.86
C GLU A 41 -11.31 -5.75 5.64
N ALA A 42 -12.40 -5.00 5.74
CA ALA A 42 -13.36 -4.84 4.63
C ALA A 42 -12.74 -4.05 3.45
N GLU A 43 -11.97 -3.00 3.73
CA GLU A 43 -11.26 -2.24 2.69
C GLU A 43 -10.13 -3.07 2.08
N VAL A 44 -9.39 -3.85 2.88
CA VAL A 44 -8.39 -4.80 2.37
C VAL A 44 -9.03 -5.79 1.41
N ALA A 45 -10.14 -6.42 1.81
CA ALA A 45 -10.86 -7.37 0.95
C ALA A 45 -11.37 -6.70 -0.33
N TRP A 46 -11.89 -5.47 -0.23
CA TRP A 46 -12.34 -4.73 -1.41
C TRP A 46 -11.17 -4.42 -2.35
N VAL A 47 -10.05 -3.90 -1.84
CA VAL A 47 -8.88 -3.58 -2.68
C VAL A 47 -8.33 -4.86 -3.30
N ASP A 48 -8.22 -5.96 -2.54
CA ASP A 48 -7.78 -7.25 -3.05
C ASP A 48 -8.64 -7.76 -4.22
N GLU A 49 -9.93 -7.45 -4.26
CA GLU A 49 -10.79 -7.81 -5.41
C GLU A 49 -10.74 -6.83 -6.57
N ASN A 50 -10.41 -5.56 -6.30
CA ASN A 50 -10.43 -4.46 -7.27
C ASN A 50 -9.05 -4.15 -7.88
N LEU A 51 -7.98 -4.80 -7.42
CA LEU A 51 -6.68 -4.77 -8.08
C LEU A 51 -6.67 -5.72 -9.29
N GLU A 52 -7.20 -5.26 -10.43
CA GLU A 52 -7.28 -6.03 -11.69
C GLU A 52 -5.93 -6.69 -12.06
N GLY A 53 -5.92 -8.01 -12.20
CA GLY A 53 -4.70 -8.80 -12.50
C GLY A 53 -3.76 -9.03 -11.32
N PHE A 54 -4.09 -8.52 -10.13
CA PHE A 54 -3.26 -8.56 -8.92
C PHE A 54 -4.08 -8.90 -7.67
N LYS A 55 -5.10 -9.75 -7.83
CA LYS A 55 -6.01 -10.07 -6.74
C LYS A 55 -5.30 -10.73 -5.55
N GLY A 56 -5.71 -10.38 -4.32
CA GLY A 56 -5.19 -10.96 -3.07
C GLY A 56 -3.79 -10.48 -2.66
N ARG A 57 -3.20 -9.51 -3.35
CA ARG A 57 -1.83 -9.03 -3.08
C ARG A 57 -1.72 -8.22 -1.80
N VAL A 58 -2.74 -7.45 -1.42
CA VAL A 58 -2.74 -6.63 -0.20
C VAL A 58 -2.55 -7.51 1.02
N THR A 59 -3.36 -8.58 1.12
CA THR A 59 -3.30 -9.53 2.24
C THR A 59 -2.03 -10.37 2.19
N ARG A 60 -1.73 -10.99 1.04
CA ARG A 60 -0.61 -11.93 0.91
C ARG A 60 0.74 -11.27 1.18
N ASP A 61 0.91 -10.04 0.70
CA ASP A 61 2.15 -9.28 0.86
C ASP A 61 2.08 -8.34 2.08
N LYS A 62 1.06 -8.44 2.94
CA LYS A 62 0.96 -7.74 4.24
C LYS A 62 1.08 -6.21 4.15
N TRP A 63 0.47 -5.59 3.13
CA TRP A 63 0.69 -4.16 2.84
C TRP A 63 0.35 -3.23 4.01
N VAL A 64 -0.74 -3.50 4.74
CA VAL A 64 -1.20 -2.64 5.84
C VAL A 64 -0.14 -2.51 6.93
N VAL A 65 0.55 -3.60 7.29
CA VAL A 65 1.58 -3.58 8.34
C VAL A 65 2.81 -2.79 7.89
N GLN A 66 3.25 -3.01 6.65
CA GLN A 66 4.37 -2.27 6.07
C GLN A 66 4.06 -0.77 5.96
N ALA A 67 2.84 -0.43 5.51
CA ALA A 67 2.39 0.94 5.38
C ALA A 67 2.32 1.67 6.73
N ARG A 68 1.95 0.98 7.83
CA ARG A 68 1.97 1.56 9.18
C ARG A 68 3.37 1.97 9.61
N ILE A 69 4.38 1.16 9.31
CA ILE A 69 5.79 1.48 9.62
C ILE A 69 6.22 2.71 8.83
N LEU A 70 5.98 2.73 7.52
CA LEU A 70 6.38 3.84 6.64
C LEU A 70 5.63 5.14 6.98
N ALA A 71 4.33 5.07 7.27
CA ALA A 71 3.53 6.23 7.68
C ALA A 71 3.99 6.83 9.02
N ALA A 72 4.58 6.03 9.90
CA ALA A 72 5.17 6.48 11.16
C ALA A 72 6.61 7.01 11.00
N GLY A 73 7.15 7.07 9.78
CA GLY A 73 8.53 7.48 9.51
C GLY A 73 9.57 6.38 9.80
N GLY A 74 9.12 5.12 9.92
CA GLY A 74 9.99 3.97 10.08
C GLY A 74 10.84 3.67 8.86
N ALA A 75 11.86 2.85 9.03
CA ALA A 75 12.80 2.54 7.95
C ALA A 75 12.19 1.55 6.94
N VAL A 76 12.56 1.69 5.65
CA VAL A 76 12.14 0.75 4.59
C VAL A 76 12.55 -0.68 4.93
N ALA A 77 13.75 -0.88 5.47
CA ALA A 77 14.22 -2.21 5.88
C ALA A 77 13.33 -2.86 6.97
N GLU A 78 12.72 -2.06 7.85
CA GLU A 78 11.79 -2.55 8.87
C GLU A 78 10.46 -2.97 8.24
N ALA A 79 9.93 -2.16 7.31
CA ALA A 79 8.76 -2.52 6.52
C ALA A 79 8.99 -3.80 5.70
N GLU A 80 10.14 -3.94 5.04
CA GLU A 80 10.51 -5.15 4.31
C GLU A 80 10.62 -6.38 5.21
N ALA A 81 11.12 -6.22 6.45
CA ALA A 81 11.20 -7.30 7.42
C ALA A 81 9.80 -7.77 7.84
N ALA A 82 8.86 -6.82 8.06
CA ALA A 82 7.48 -7.12 8.41
C ALA A 82 6.74 -7.91 7.32
N ALA A 83 7.11 -7.77 6.05
CA ALA A 83 6.55 -8.57 4.96
C ALA A 83 6.88 -10.08 5.08
N LYS A 84 8.04 -10.41 5.68
CA LYS A 84 8.59 -11.78 5.73
C LYS A 84 8.22 -12.54 7.01
N ALA A 85 7.75 -11.84 8.03
CA ALA A 85 7.34 -12.40 9.33
C ALA A 85 5.87 -12.78 9.30
#